data_AF-A0A432HCE7-F1
#
_entry.id   AF-A0A432HCE7-F1
#
_cell.length_a   1.000
_cell.length_b   1.000
_cell.length_c   1.000
_cell.angle_alpha   90.00
_cell.angle_beta   90.00
_cell.angle_gamma   90.00
#
_symmetry.space_group_name_H-M   'P 1'
#
loop_
_entity.id
_entity.type
_entity.pdbx_description
1 polymer ?
#
loop_
_entity_poly.entity_id
_entity_poly.type
_entity_poly.pdbx_seq_one_letter_code
_entity_poly.pdbx_strand_id
1 'polypeptide(L)'
;MKKQDDLILIHAPSIYDFRKLPIMHGPISDVVPSTPIFEMYPIGFTSLSEYLERKGFQVRIINVAMKMIKDPAFDAEALIRKLNPRAFGFDLHWMPHVQGSLALAEMAKRLHPETPVLFGGLSSTYFHEDLVQNYPFIDYVIRGDSTEGPMAMLLAAIRAKEPPRDVPNVTWRENGEMRVNPLSYVPETMDHIAIDYGHIMKKVVKYRDMTGYVPFTNWLEYPVTAVFTCRGCSYNCRTCGGSAYGFARYANRKKPAFRAPELLAEDIFRVCDHLNAPVMIIGDIYQAGDDYGERLLS
;
A
#
# COMPACT_ATOMS: atom_id res chain seq x y z
N MET A 1 2.34 -28.95 3.26
CA MET A 1 1.46 -28.33 2.23
C MET A 1 1.66 -26.82 2.30
N LYS A 2 2.06 -26.14 1.23
CA LYS A 2 2.27 -24.68 1.25
C LYS A 2 0.90 -24.02 1.43
N LYS A 3 0.70 -23.25 2.51
CA LYS A 3 -0.56 -22.56 2.80
C LYS A 3 -0.78 -21.52 1.68
N GLN A 4 -1.96 -21.52 1.06
CA GLN A 4 -2.33 -20.57 0.01
C GLN A 4 -2.33 -19.15 0.58
N ASP A 5 -1.69 -18.19 -0.11
CA ASP A 5 -1.72 -16.78 0.28
C ASP A 5 -3.16 -16.24 0.15
N ASP A 6 -3.64 -15.50 1.15
CA ASP A 6 -4.95 -14.85 1.09
C ASP A 6 -4.89 -13.58 0.23
N LEU A 7 -3.76 -12.87 0.26
CA LEU A 7 -3.53 -11.66 -0.53
C LEU A 7 -2.08 -11.58 -1.00
N ILE A 8 -1.88 -11.36 -2.30
CA ILE A 8 -0.59 -10.93 -2.83
C ILE A 8 -0.69 -9.46 -3.24
N LEU A 9 0.05 -8.61 -2.53
CA LEU A 9 0.23 -7.19 -2.83
C LEU A 9 1.33 -7.03 -3.89
N ILE A 10 0.99 -6.46 -5.04
CA ILE A 10 1.89 -6.28 -6.17
C ILE A 10 2.12 -4.78 -6.37
N HIS A 11 3.39 -4.38 -6.27
CA HIS A 11 3.80 -3.02 -6.61
C HIS A 11 4.33 -2.97 -8.05
N ALA A 12 3.72 -2.11 -8.86
CA ALA A 12 4.03 -1.95 -10.27
C ALA A 12 5.05 -0.82 -10.50
N PRO A 13 5.89 -0.90 -11.56
CA PRO A 13 6.61 0.28 -12.03
C PRO A 13 5.61 1.37 -12.46
N SER A 14 6.05 2.62 -12.55
CA SER A 14 5.20 3.72 -13.05
C SER A 14 4.59 3.38 -14.42
N ILE A 15 5.47 2.99 -15.35
CA ILE A 15 5.09 2.49 -16.67
C ILE A 15 5.62 1.06 -16.81
N TYR A 16 4.76 0.09 -17.12
CA TYR A 16 5.14 -1.32 -17.26
C TYR A 16 6.09 -1.57 -18.45
N ASP A 17 5.83 -0.96 -19.60
CA ASP A 17 6.62 -1.18 -20.83
C ASP A 17 7.86 -0.28 -20.94
N PHE A 18 8.40 0.21 -19.82
CA PHE A 18 9.55 1.12 -19.78
C PHE A 18 10.84 0.58 -20.41
N ARG A 19 10.94 -0.74 -20.61
CA ARG A 19 12.06 -1.38 -21.31
C ARG A 19 11.89 -1.42 -22.84
N LYS A 20 10.67 -1.23 -23.33
CA LYS A 20 10.32 -1.39 -24.76
C LYS A 20 10.13 -0.04 -25.46
N LEU A 21 9.73 0.98 -24.71
CA LEU A 21 9.39 2.29 -25.24
C LEU A 21 10.42 3.32 -24.76
N PRO A 22 10.84 4.27 -25.62
CA PRO A 22 11.56 5.44 -25.15
C PRO A 22 10.60 6.31 -24.32
N ILE A 23 10.84 6.41 -23.02
CA ILE A 23 10.00 7.18 -22.10
C ILE A 23 10.74 8.42 -21.65
N MET A 24 10.10 9.58 -21.81
CA MET A 24 10.54 10.79 -21.13
C MET A 24 10.05 10.72 -19.69
N HIS A 25 10.95 10.38 -18.78
CA HIS A 25 10.62 10.40 -17.37
C HIS A 25 10.58 11.86 -16.88
N GLY A 26 9.41 12.31 -16.42
CA GLY A 26 9.28 13.61 -15.75
C GLY A 26 10.03 13.64 -14.41
N PRO A 27 9.96 14.75 -13.64
CA PRO A 27 10.67 14.93 -12.36
C PRO A 27 10.04 14.12 -11.21
N ILE A 28 9.73 12.86 -11.45
CA ILE A 28 8.99 11.97 -10.54
C ILE A 28 9.87 11.56 -9.35
N SER A 29 11.17 11.38 -9.58
CA SER A 29 12.16 10.92 -8.60
C SER A 29 12.79 12.02 -7.74
N ASP A 30 12.42 13.29 -7.94
CA ASP A 30 13.16 14.41 -7.33
C ASP A 30 12.80 14.63 -5.85
N VAL A 31 11.70 14.03 -5.37
CA VAL A 31 11.16 14.24 -4.02
C VAL A 31 10.99 12.95 -3.21
N VAL A 32 11.31 11.79 -3.80
CA VAL A 32 11.21 10.46 -3.19
C VAL A 32 12.45 9.66 -3.61
N PRO A 33 13.10 8.91 -2.70
CA PRO A 33 14.28 8.11 -3.05
C PRO A 33 13.89 6.91 -3.94
N SER A 34 13.66 7.16 -5.21
CA SER A 34 13.37 6.16 -6.24
C SER A 34 14.06 6.51 -7.55
N THR A 35 14.23 5.52 -8.42
CA THR A 35 14.52 5.79 -9.82
C THR A 35 13.30 6.45 -10.50
N PRO A 36 13.42 6.94 -11.74
CA PRO A 36 12.26 7.42 -12.49
C PRO A 36 11.23 6.35 -12.86
N ILE A 37 11.52 5.07 -12.57
CA ILE A 37 10.57 3.95 -12.67
C ILE A 37 9.65 3.91 -11.44
N PHE A 38 10.01 4.62 -10.37
CA PHE A 38 9.31 4.68 -9.09
C PHE A 38 9.14 3.29 -8.49
N GLU A 39 10.21 2.69 -8.01
CA GLU A 39 10.16 1.34 -7.43
C GLU A 39 9.86 1.30 -5.93
N MET A 40 9.76 2.46 -5.30
CA MET A 40 9.41 2.61 -3.89
C MET A 40 7.93 2.31 -3.67
N TYR A 41 7.61 1.12 -3.15
CA TYR A 41 6.24 0.78 -2.78
C TYR A 41 5.77 1.58 -1.56
N PRO A 42 4.46 1.87 -1.42
CA PRO A 42 3.95 2.65 -0.31
C PRO A 42 4.08 1.88 1.01
N ILE A 43 4.49 2.57 2.08
CA ILE A 43 4.58 2.02 3.44
C ILE A 43 3.30 1.30 3.88
N GLY A 44 2.13 1.70 3.34
CA GLY A 44 0.84 1.06 3.58
C GLY A 44 0.82 -0.44 3.26
N PHE A 45 1.67 -0.94 2.36
CA PHE A 45 1.83 -2.38 2.16
C PHE A 45 2.41 -3.09 3.38
N THR A 46 3.38 -2.46 4.06
CA THR A 46 3.96 -3.01 5.29
C THR A 46 2.93 -3.05 6.41
N SER A 47 2.16 -1.96 6.60
CA SER A 47 1.13 -1.88 7.62
C SER A 47 -0.02 -2.86 7.37
N LEU A 48 -0.47 -2.99 6.12
CA LEU A 48 -1.48 -3.97 5.73
C LEU A 48 -0.98 -5.40 5.95
N SER A 49 0.24 -5.71 5.51
CA SER A 49 0.82 -7.04 5.67
C SER A 49 0.93 -7.44 7.14
N GLU A 50 1.37 -6.54 8.02
CA GLU A 50 1.48 -6.75 9.47
C GLU A 50 0.10 -6.95 10.09
N TYR A 51 -0.82 -6.00 9.87
CA TYR A 51 -2.14 -5.99 10.49
C TYR A 51 -2.95 -7.23 10.11
N LEU A 52 -2.95 -7.59 8.83
CA LEU A 52 -3.69 -8.73 8.31
C LEU A 52 -3.13 -10.07 8.82
N GLU A 53 -1.80 -10.18 8.99
CA GLU A 53 -1.21 -11.38 9.58
C GLU A 53 -1.58 -11.55 11.06
N ARG A 54 -1.63 -10.47 11.85
CA ARG A 54 -2.18 -10.51 13.22
C ARG A 54 -3.62 -11.00 13.26
N LYS A 55 -4.39 -10.76 12.18
CA LYS A 55 -5.78 -11.24 12.02
C LYS A 55 -5.87 -12.64 11.37
N GLY A 56 -4.75 -13.33 11.16
CA GLY A 56 -4.71 -14.71 10.68
C GLY A 56 -4.79 -14.87 9.16
N PHE A 57 -4.60 -13.79 8.40
CA PHE A 57 -4.45 -13.86 6.94
C PHE A 57 -2.99 -14.09 6.55
N GLN A 58 -2.78 -14.69 5.37
CA GLN A 58 -1.47 -14.86 4.76
C GLN A 58 -1.28 -13.80 3.67
N VAL A 59 -0.40 -12.84 3.92
CA VAL A 59 -0.12 -11.74 2.98
C VAL A 59 1.30 -11.84 2.43
N ARG A 60 1.47 -11.62 1.13
CA ARG A 60 2.79 -11.53 0.48
C ARG A 60 2.90 -10.21 -0.26
N ILE A 61 4.06 -9.58 -0.20
CA ILE A 61 4.39 -8.42 -1.03
C ILE A 61 5.32 -8.87 -2.17
N ILE A 62 5.10 -8.35 -3.37
CA ILE A 62 5.95 -8.54 -4.54
C ILE A 62 6.17 -7.17 -5.19
N ASN A 63 7.38 -6.64 -5.04
CA ASN A 63 7.82 -5.45 -5.77
C ASN A 63 8.26 -5.84 -7.20
N VAL A 64 7.34 -5.73 -8.17
CA VAL A 64 7.62 -6.04 -9.58
C VAL A 64 8.51 -4.95 -10.19
N ALA A 65 8.32 -3.68 -9.84
CA ALA A 65 9.18 -2.59 -10.27
C ALA A 65 10.66 -2.87 -9.94
N MET A 66 10.95 -3.22 -8.69
CA MET A 66 12.31 -3.54 -8.24
C MET A 66 12.92 -4.74 -8.96
N LYS A 67 12.14 -5.81 -9.14
CA LYS A 67 12.58 -7.00 -9.89
C LYS A 67 12.92 -6.64 -11.33
N MET A 68 12.12 -5.78 -11.96
CA MET A 68 12.37 -5.31 -13.30
C MET A 68 13.57 -4.35 -13.40
N ILE A 69 13.92 -3.63 -12.34
CA ILE A 69 15.14 -2.80 -12.35
C ILE A 69 16.38 -3.67 -12.17
N LYS A 70 16.36 -4.62 -11.24
CA LYS A 70 17.54 -5.43 -10.88
C LYS A 70 17.88 -6.52 -11.89
N ASP A 71 16.90 -7.05 -12.61
CA ASP A 71 17.12 -8.12 -13.59
C ASP A 71 16.45 -7.77 -14.93
N PRO A 72 17.20 -7.33 -15.95
CA PRO A 72 16.68 -7.01 -17.29
C PRO A 72 15.94 -8.16 -17.97
N ALA A 73 16.26 -9.42 -17.64
CA ALA A 73 15.60 -10.61 -18.19
C ALA A 73 14.36 -11.03 -17.40
N PHE A 74 14.03 -10.34 -16.31
CA PHE A 74 12.88 -10.64 -15.48
C PHE A 74 11.56 -10.54 -16.27
N ASP A 75 10.78 -11.62 -16.23
CA ASP A 75 9.46 -11.75 -16.86
C ASP A 75 8.35 -11.72 -15.80
N ALA A 76 7.62 -10.60 -15.77
CA ALA A 76 6.51 -10.39 -14.85
C ALA A 76 5.32 -11.32 -15.13
N GLU A 77 5.05 -11.65 -16.39
CA GLU A 77 3.96 -12.56 -16.77
C GLU A 77 4.26 -13.98 -16.32
N ALA A 78 5.49 -14.45 -16.51
CA ALA A 78 5.93 -15.75 -16.02
C ALA A 78 5.89 -15.85 -14.49
N LEU A 79 6.18 -14.76 -13.76
CA LEU A 79 6.00 -14.71 -12.31
C LEU A 79 4.50 -14.81 -11.95
N ILE A 80 3.67 -13.90 -12.47
CA ILE A 80 2.25 -13.80 -12.10
C ILE A 80 1.51 -15.10 -12.43
N ARG A 81 1.81 -15.75 -13.55
CA ARG A 81 1.22 -17.05 -13.94
C ARG A 81 1.43 -18.15 -12.89
N LYS A 82 2.53 -18.11 -12.13
CA LYS A 82 2.86 -19.13 -11.11
C LYS A 82 2.24 -18.84 -9.74
N LEU A 83 1.64 -17.67 -9.55
CA LEU A 83 1.00 -17.29 -8.29
C LEU A 83 -0.38 -17.95 -8.20
N ASN A 84 -0.88 -18.16 -6.97
CA ASN A 84 -2.22 -18.71 -6.74
C ASN A 84 -2.83 -18.17 -5.44
N PRO A 85 -3.03 -16.84 -5.29
CA PRO A 85 -3.63 -16.29 -4.09
C PRO A 85 -5.15 -16.38 -4.12
N ARG A 86 -5.80 -16.11 -2.98
CA ARG A 86 -7.25 -15.84 -2.98
C ARG A 86 -7.58 -14.49 -3.59
N ALA A 87 -6.66 -13.53 -3.58
CA ALA A 87 -6.83 -12.26 -4.26
C ALA A 87 -5.49 -11.57 -4.58
N PHE A 88 -5.48 -10.74 -5.62
CA PHE A 88 -4.37 -9.85 -5.97
C PHE A 88 -4.70 -8.41 -5.56
N GLY A 89 -3.79 -7.74 -4.85
CA GLY A 89 -3.94 -6.32 -4.51
C GLY A 89 -2.87 -5.49 -5.21
N PHE A 90 -3.26 -4.39 -5.84
CA PHE A 90 -2.37 -3.45 -6.49
C PHE A 90 -2.43 -2.10 -5.77
N ASP A 91 -1.28 -1.50 -5.49
CA ASP A 91 -1.28 -0.11 -5.04
C ASP A 91 -1.44 0.83 -6.23
N LEU A 92 -2.37 1.76 -6.09
CA LEU A 92 -2.38 2.98 -6.87
C LEU A 92 -2.46 4.14 -5.87
N HIS A 93 -1.35 4.31 -5.16
CA HIS A 93 -1.18 5.39 -4.20
C HIS A 93 -0.83 6.70 -4.92
N TRP A 94 0.22 6.70 -5.75
CA TRP A 94 0.61 7.85 -6.56
C TRP A 94 0.18 7.71 -8.02
N MET A 95 -0.23 8.83 -8.63
CA MET A 95 -0.67 8.92 -10.03
C MET A 95 0.32 8.37 -11.07
N PRO A 96 1.67 8.48 -10.89
CA PRO A 96 2.62 7.88 -11.83
C PRO A 96 2.43 6.38 -12.10
N HIS A 97 1.82 5.64 -11.17
CA HIS A 97 1.61 4.19 -11.30
C HIS A 97 0.33 3.78 -12.02
N VAL A 98 -0.49 4.72 -12.53
CA VAL A 98 -1.76 4.39 -13.19
C VAL A 98 -1.53 3.35 -14.30
N GLN A 99 -0.60 3.61 -15.22
CA GLN A 99 -0.39 2.72 -16.35
C GLN A 99 0.16 1.36 -15.89
N GLY A 100 1.23 1.34 -15.09
CA GLY A 100 1.86 0.08 -14.69
C GLY A 100 0.95 -0.79 -13.83
N SER A 101 0.20 -0.19 -12.90
CA SER A 101 -0.71 -0.94 -12.03
C SER A 101 -1.88 -1.53 -12.79
N LEU A 102 -2.49 -0.76 -13.71
CA LEU A 102 -3.55 -1.27 -14.57
C LEU A 102 -3.05 -2.38 -15.51
N ALA A 103 -1.87 -2.22 -16.10
CA ALA A 103 -1.28 -3.24 -16.98
C ALA A 103 -1.01 -4.57 -16.26
N LEU A 104 -0.44 -4.52 -15.04
CA LEU A 104 -0.22 -5.73 -14.26
C LEU A 104 -1.52 -6.34 -13.72
N ALA A 105 -2.52 -5.52 -13.38
CA ALA A 105 -3.83 -5.98 -12.94
C ALA A 105 -4.61 -6.69 -14.05
N GLU A 106 -4.63 -6.11 -15.25
CA GLU A 106 -5.23 -6.74 -16.43
C GLU A 106 -4.54 -8.07 -16.75
N MET A 107 -3.21 -8.10 -16.69
CA MET A 107 -2.44 -9.32 -16.85
C MET A 107 -2.80 -10.37 -15.79
N ALA A 108 -2.90 -9.98 -14.52
CA ALA A 108 -3.28 -10.89 -13.44
C ALA A 108 -4.68 -11.46 -13.65
N LYS A 109 -5.66 -10.63 -14.03
CA LYS A 109 -7.02 -11.09 -14.33
C LYS A 109 -7.06 -12.02 -15.54
N ARG A 110 -6.34 -11.71 -16.61
CA ARG A 110 -6.24 -12.58 -17.80
C ARG A 110 -5.67 -13.96 -17.47
N LEU A 111 -4.66 -14.01 -16.59
CA LEU A 111 -4.00 -15.25 -16.19
C LEU A 111 -4.79 -16.02 -15.12
N HIS A 112 -5.57 -15.31 -14.31
CA HIS A 112 -6.34 -15.83 -13.17
C HIS A 112 -7.77 -15.24 -13.17
N PRO A 113 -8.64 -15.66 -14.10
CA PRO A 113 -9.95 -15.02 -14.31
C PRO A 113 -10.85 -15.07 -13.06
N GLU A 114 -10.75 -16.14 -12.28
CA GLU A 114 -11.56 -16.36 -11.07
C GLU A 114 -10.98 -15.70 -9.81
N THR A 115 -9.75 -15.15 -9.88
CA THR A 115 -9.11 -14.53 -8.72
C THR A 115 -9.45 -13.04 -8.68
N PRO A 116 -10.03 -12.54 -7.58
CA PRO A 116 -10.31 -11.12 -7.44
C PRO A 116 -9.06 -10.24 -7.52
N VAL A 117 -9.22 -9.09 -8.15
CA VAL A 117 -8.24 -8.01 -8.29
C VAL A 117 -8.74 -6.80 -7.52
N LEU A 118 -7.92 -6.35 -6.58
CA LEU A 118 -8.18 -5.22 -5.71
C LEU A 118 -7.23 -4.07 -6.02
N PHE A 119 -7.74 -2.85 -5.87
CA PHE A 119 -6.94 -1.63 -5.86
C PHE A 119 -7.08 -0.88 -4.55
N GLY A 120 -6.00 -0.23 -4.11
CA GLY A 120 -6.01 0.63 -2.93
C GLY A 120 -4.93 1.69 -3.00
N GLY A 121 -5.06 2.72 -2.17
CA GLY A 121 -4.15 3.87 -2.16
C GLY A 121 -4.90 5.19 -2.34
N LEU A 122 -4.15 6.30 -2.24
CA LEU A 122 -4.75 7.63 -2.28
C LEU A 122 -5.35 7.94 -3.66
N SER A 123 -4.64 7.62 -4.74
CA SER A 123 -5.18 7.81 -6.10
C SER A 123 -6.37 6.87 -6.37
N SER A 124 -6.32 5.61 -5.94
CA SER A 124 -7.50 4.73 -5.96
C SER A 124 -8.70 5.30 -5.21
N THR A 125 -8.47 5.96 -4.07
CA THR A 125 -9.53 6.57 -3.26
C THR A 125 -10.21 7.73 -4.00
N TYR A 126 -9.47 8.50 -4.81
CA TYR A 126 -10.04 9.60 -5.59
C TYR A 126 -10.84 9.11 -6.79
N PHE A 127 -10.31 8.09 -7.48
CA PHE A 127 -10.82 7.63 -8.78
C PHE A 127 -11.51 6.27 -8.67
N HIS A 128 -12.07 5.93 -7.52
CA HIS A 128 -12.60 4.59 -7.27
C HIS A 128 -13.76 4.23 -8.21
N GLU A 129 -14.63 5.20 -8.53
CA GLU A 129 -15.75 4.99 -9.45
C GLU A 129 -15.23 4.81 -10.88
N ASP A 130 -14.30 5.67 -11.33
CA ASP A 130 -13.69 5.55 -12.65
C ASP A 130 -12.94 4.23 -12.83
N LEU A 131 -12.21 3.78 -11.79
CA LEU A 131 -11.50 2.52 -11.79
C LEU A 131 -12.47 1.35 -11.93
N VAL A 132 -13.50 1.29 -11.09
CA VAL A 132 -14.45 0.20 -11.16
C VAL A 132 -15.22 0.27 -12.46
N GLN A 133 -15.74 1.43 -12.88
CA GLN A 133 -16.58 1.62 -14.05
C GLN A 133 -15.88 1.29 -15.38
N ASN A 134 -14.65 1.78 -15.58
CA ASN A 134 -13.97 1.71 -16.87
C ASN A 134 -13.08 0.46 -17.02
N TYR A 135 -12.70 -0.19 -15.92
CA TYR A 135 -11.80 -1.35 -15.95
C TYR A 135 -12.50 -2.59 -15.38
N PRO A 136 -13.16 -3.41 -16.22
CA PRO A 136 -13.94 -4.56 -15.76
C PRO A 136 -13.12 -5.67 -15.12
N PHE A 137 -11.79 -5.64 -15.27
CA PHE A 137 -10.89 -6.56 -14.57
C PHE A 137 -10.65 -6.19 -13.10
N ILE A 138 -11.14 -5.04 -12.61
CA ILE A 138 -11.05 -4.61 -11.22
C ILE A 138 -12.34 -4.99 -10.49
N ASP A 139 -12.24 -5.85 -9.48
CA ASP A 139 -13.41 -6.31 -8.71
C ASP A 139 -13.71 -5.41 -7.50
N TYR A 140 -12.64 -4.92 -6.85
CA TYR A 140 -12.74 -4.16 -5.61
C TYR A 140 -11.78 -2.97 -5.59
N VAL A 141 -12.25 -1.82 -5.10
CA VAL A 141 -11.42 -0.68 -4.74
C VAL A 141 -11.64 -0.37 -3.26
N ILE A 142 -10.60 -0.49 -2.45
CA ILE A 142 -10.62 -0.09 -1.05
C ILE A 142 -10.18 1.37 -0.91
N ARG A 143 -10.95 2.15 -0.14
CA ARG A 143 -10.85 3.62 -0.12
C ARG A 143 -10.48 4.15 1.26
N GLY A 144 -9.94 5.37 1.26
CA GLY A 144 -9.51 6.10 2.46
C GLY A 144 -8.00 6.00 2.68
N ASP A 145 -7.52 6.75 3.67
CA ASP A 145 -6.12 6.73 4.11
C ASP A 145 -5.82 5.55 5.03
N SER A 146 -6.86 4.95 5.61
CA SER A 146 -6.76 3.86 6.58
C SER A 146 -7.68 2.72 6.16
N THR A 147 -7.07 1.61 5.75
CA THR A 147 -7.75 0.52 5.05
C THR A 147 -7.53 -0.84 5.70
N GLU A 148 -6.75 -0.92 6.78
CA GLU A 148 -6.41 -2.16 7.49
C GLU A 148 -7.63 -2.96 7.94
N GLY A 149 -8.54 -2.32 8.70
CA GLY A 149 -9.77 -2.95 9.17
C GLY A 149 -10.69 -3.39 8.03
N PRO A 150 -11.06 -2.50 7.09
CA PRO A 150 -11.91 -2.86 5.97
C PRO A 150 -11.28 -3.91 5.04
N MET A 151 -9.95 -3.91 4.86
CA MET A 151 -9.26 -4.95 4.09
C MET A 151 -9.38 -6.31 4.78
N ALA A 152 -9.26 -6.37 6.11
CA ALA A 152 -9.45 -7.63 6.84
C ALA A 152 -10.88 -8.18 6.67
N MET A 153 -11.89 -7.30 6.73
CA MET A 153 -13.29 -7.67 6.49
C MET A 153 -13.51 -8.12 5.03
N LEU A 154 -12.91 -7.44 4.05
CA LEU A 154 -12.98 -7.81 2.65
C LEU A 154 -12.35 -9.18 2.38
N LEU A 155 -11.16 -9.45 2.93
CA LEU A 155 -10.52 -10.76 2.80
C LEU A 155 -11.32 -11.86 3.49
N ALA A 156 -12.01 -11.57 4.60
CA ALA A 156 -12.92 -12.52 5.24
C ALA A 156 -14.10 -12.85 4.31
N ALA A 157 -14.73 -11.84 3.70
CA ALA A 157 -15.82 -12.01 2.73
C ALA A 157 -15.35 -12.80 1.49
N ILE A 158 -14.19 -12.49 0.93
CA ILE A 158 -13.58 -13.23 -0.20
C ILE A 158 -13.35 -14.70 0.19
N ARG A 159 -12.82 -14.95 1.40
CA ARG A 159 -12.60 -16.32 1.90
C ARG A 159 -13.92 -17.09 2.05
N ALA A 160 -14.99 -16.42 2.49
CA ALA A 160 -16.33 -16.99 2.62
C ALA A 160 -17.10 -17.07 1.29
N LYS A 161 -16.59 -16.43 0.22
CA LYS A 161 -17.29 -16.24 -1.06
C LYS A 161 -18.61 -15.47 -0.91
N GLU A 162 -18.60 -14.48 -0.03
CA GLU A 162 -19.76 -13.62 0.25
C GLU A 162 -19.55 -12.22 -0.35
N PRO A 163 -20.63 -11.54 -0.77
CA PRO A 163 -20.53 -10.17 -1.25
C PRO A 163 -20.16 -9.22 -0.10
N PRO A 164 -19.28 -8.22 -0.33
CA PRO A 164 -18.78 -7.35 0.74
C PRO A 164 -19.76 -6.23 1.12
N ARG A 165 -21.06 -6.51 1.23
CA ARG A 165 -22.11 -5.49 1.44
C ARG A 165 -21.92 -4.68 2.72
N ASP A 166 -21.45 -5.34 3.78
CA ASP A 166 -21.22 -4.73 5.09
C ASP A 166 -19.76 -4.29 5.31
N VAL A 167 -18.91 -4.38 4.28
CA VAL A 167 -17.52 -3.95 4.37
C VAL A 167 -17.43 -2.44 4.10
N PRO A 168 -17.05 -1.61 5.08
CA PRO A 168 -16.97 -0.16 4.86
C PRO A 168 -15.89 0.19 3.84
N ASN A 169 -15.98 1.37 3.25
CA ASN A 169 -14.97 1.96 2.38
C ASN A 169 -14.67 1.19 1.06
N VAL A 170 -15.48 0.21 0.68
CA VAL A 170 -15.27 -0.56 -0.57
C VAL A 170 -16.18 -0.06 -1.70
N THR A 171 -15.62 0.04 -2.90
CA THR A 171 -16.36 0.14 -4.15
C THR A 171 -16.16 -1.15 -4.94
N TRP A 172 -17.22 -1.71 -5.49
CA TRP A 172 -17.21 -3.06 -6.06
C TRP A 172 -18.30 -3.25 -7.10
N ARG A 173 -18.35 -4.43 -7.73
CA ARG A 173 -19.40 -4.78 -8.69
C ARG A 173 -20.30 -5.91 -8.18
N GLU A 174 -21.60 -5.73 -8.33
CA GLU A 174 -22.62 -6.76 -8.12
C GLU A 174 -23.44 -6.90 -9.39
N ASN A 175 -23.42 -8.08 -10.02
CA ASN A 175 -24.16 -8.34 -11.26
C ASN A 175 -23.90 -7.32 -12.39
N GLY A 176 -22.67 -6.82 -12.49
CA GLY A 176 -22.27 -5.81 -13.48
C GLY A 176 -22.49 -4.36 -13.06
N GLU A 177 -23.27 -4.10 -12.01
CA GLU A 177 -23.54 -2.76 -11.49
C GLU A 177 -22.53 -2.37 -10.41
N MET A 178 -22.09 -1.11 -10.43
CA MET A 178 -21.20 -0.57 -9.40
C MET A 178 -21.97 -0.36 -8.08
N ARG A 179 -21.38 -0.80 -6.99
CA ARG A 179 -21.82 -0.57 -5.61
C ARG A 179 -20.75 0.22 -4.87
N VAL A 180 -21.17 1.27 -4.16
CA VAL A 180 -20.29 2.10 -3.33
C VAL A 180 -20.76 2.00 -1.89
N ASN A 181 -20.02 1.29 -1.05
CA ASN A 181 -20.37 1.18 0.36
C ASN A 181 -20.03 2.50 1.09
N PRO A 182 -20.61 2.79 2.27
CA PRO A 182 -20.28 4.01 3.02
C PRO A 182 -18.79 4.11 3.37
N LEU A 183 -18.23 5.32 3.28
CA LEU A 183 -16.87 5.60 3.73
C LEU A 183 -16.85 5.99 5.21
N SER A 184 -16.95 4.99 6.08
CA SER A 184 -17.19 5.14 7.52
C SER A 184 -16.05 4.67 8.42
N TYR A 185 -15.12 3.84 7.92
CA TYR A 185 -13.95 3.44 8.70
C TYR A 185 -12.88 4.53 8.58
N VAL A 186 -12.87 5.44 9.54
CA VAL A 186 -11.90 6.55 9.64
C VAL A 186 -11.44 6.64 11.10
N PRO A 187 -10.49 5.79 11.52
CA PRO A 187 -10.05 5.76 12.91
C PRO A 187 -9.44 7.10 13.32
N GLU A 188 -9.71 7.52 14.55
CA GLU A 188 -9.23 8.79 15.11
C GLU A 188 -7.74 8.76 15.46
N THR A 189 -7.18 7.56 15.70
CA THR A 189 -5.76 7.37 16.00
C THR A 189 -5.13 6.32 15.10
N MET A 190 -3.80 6.32 15.04
CA MET A 190 -3.00 5.34 14.29
C MET A 190 -2.47 4.19 15.17
N ASP A 191 -2.87 4.13 16.44
CA ASP A 191 -2.25 3.25 17.46
C ASP A 191 -2.43 1.76 17.16
N HIS A 192 -3.53 1.40 16.49
CA HIS A 192 -3.83 0.02 16.10
C HIS A 192 -2.91 -0.53 14.99
N ILE A 193 -2.11 0.33 14.36
CA ILE A 193 -1.22 0.00 13.26
C ILE A 193 0.20 -0.13 13.78
N ALA A 194 0.96 -1.10 13.26
CA ALA A 194 2.38 -1.21 13.53
C ALA A 194 3.12 -1.26 12.19
N ILE A 195 4.24 -0.54 12.10
CA ILE A 195 5.21 -0.68 11.02
C ILE A 195 6.37 -1.50 11.59
N ASP A 196 6.25 -2.82 11.50
CA ASP A 196 7.26 -3.74 12.02
C ASP A 196 8.19 -4.21 10.89
N TYR A 197 9.44 -3.75 10.90
CA TYR A 197 10.45 -4.21 9.94
C TYR A 197 10.88 -5.66 10.21
N GLY A 198 10.82 -6.13 11.46
CA GLY A 198 11.01 -7.54 11.82
C GLY A 198 9.98 -8.44 11.14
N HIS A 199 8.74 -7.99 11.00
CA HIS A 199 7.72 -8.66 10.19
C HIS A 199 8.16 -8.80 8.73
N ILE A 200 8.63 -7.71 8.11
CA ILE A 200 9.11 -7.75 6.72
C ILE A 200 10.29 -8.72 6.56
N MET A 201 11.24 -8.75 7.50
CA MET A 201 12.34 -9.72 7.48
C MET A 201 11.86 -11.17 7.55
N LYS A 202 10.89 -11.49 8.41
CA LYS A 202 10.27 -12.83 8.46
C LYS A 202 9.66 -13.21 7.11
N LYS A 203 9.06 -12.26 6.40
CA LYS A 203 8.49 -12.48 5.06
C LYS A 203 9.56 -12.75 4.01
N VAL A 204 10.65 -11.97 4.01
CA VAL A 204 11.80 -12.21 3.13
C VAL A 204 12.30 -13.64 3.28
N VAL A 205 12.48 -14.11 4.51
CA VAL A 205 12.94 -15.48 4.80
C VAL A 205 11.90 -16.52 4.34
N LYS A 206 10.63 -16.33 4.69
CA LYS A 206 9.53 -17.26 4.35
C LYS A 206 9.38 -17.47 2.84
N TYR A 207 9.42 -16.38 2.06
CA TYR A 207 9.24 -16.44 0.61
C TYR A 207 10.55 -16.59 -0.16
N ARG A 208 11.71 -16.50 0.52
CA ARG A 208 13.05 -16.49 -0.08
C ARG A 208 13.16 -15.45 -1.20
N ASP A 209 12.58 -14.28 -0.95
CA ASP A 209 12.39 -13.23 -1.94
C ASP A 209 12.83 -11.90 -1.35
N MET A 210 14.14 -11.63 -1.35
CA MET A 210 14.67 -10.37 -0.82
C MET A 210 14.26 -9.19 -1.72
N THR A 211 14.52 -9.30 -3.01
CA THR A 211 14.24 -8.24 -4.01
C THR A 211 12.78 -7.80 -4.02
N GLY A 212 11.83 -8.72 -3.77
CA GLY A 212 10.41 -8.40 -3.75
C GLY A 212 9.95 -7.57 -2.54
N TYR A 213 10.76 -7.44 -1.49
CA TYR A 213 10.44 -6.68 -0.28
C TYR A 213 11.35 -5.47 -0.06
N VAL A 214 12.42 -5.32 -0.84
CA VAL A 214 13.28 -4.13 -0.82
C VAL A 214 12.47 -2.93 -1.33
N PRO A 215 12.42 -1.81 -0.56
CA PRO A 215 11.63 -0.66 -0.95
C PRO A 215 12.26 0.09 -2.12
N PHE A 216 13.56 0.34 -2.14
CA PHE A 216 14.22 1.06 -3.24
C PHE A 216 15.64 0.55 -3.53
N THR A 217 16.20 0.93 -4.67
CA THR A 217 17.31 0.21 -5.33
C THR A 217 18.56 0.08 -4.47
N ASN A 218 18.85 1.08 -3.62
CA ASN A 218 20.06 1.16 -2.79
C ASN A 218 19.78 0.96 -1.30
N TRP A 219 18.60 0.46 -0.92
CA TRP A 219 18.23 0.30 0.49
C TRP A 219 19.15 -0.67 1.24
N LEU A 220 19.72 -1.67 0.58
CA LEU A 220 20.69 -2.58 1.23
C LEU A 220 22.03 -1.91 1.55
N GLU A 221 22.39 -0.85 0.83
CA GLU A 221 23.61 -0.06 1.08
C GLU A 221 23.35 1.02 2.14
N TYR A 222 22.15 1.60 2.15
CA TYR A 222 21.74 2.62 3.10
C TYR A 222 20.27 2.41 3.52
N PRO A 223 20.01 1.60 4.56
CA PRO A 223 18.66 1.16 4.93
C PRO A 223 17.87 2.23 5.68
N VAL A 224 17.64 3.40 5.07
CA VAL A 224 16.78 4.42 5.67
C VAL A 224 15.39 3.83 5.89
N THR A 225 14.90 3.98 7.11
CA THR A 225 13.58 3.56 7.53
C THR A 225 12.72 4.78 7.83
N ALA A 226 11.40 4.59 7.88
CA ALA A 226 10.48 5.66 8.14
C ALA A 226 9.46 5.25 9.20
N VAL A 227 9.21 6.17 10.13
CA VAL A 227 8.08 6.10 11.06
C VAL A 227 7.17 7.30 10.80
N PHE A 228 5.87 7.14 11.00
CA PHE A 228 4.90 8.18 10.70
C PHE A 228 4.28 8.68 11.99
N THR A 229 4.23 10.00 12.19
CA THR A 229 3.57 10.60 13.36
C THR A 229 2.05 10.55 13.22
N CYS A 230 1.53 10.60 11.99
CA CYS A 230 0.10 10.64 11.73
C CYS A 230 -0.29 10.14 10.34
N ARG A 231 -1.60 9.92 10.16
CA ARG A 231 -2.28 9.87 8.86
C ARG A 231 -3.21 11.06 8.70
N GLY A 232 -3.31 11.58 7.49
CA GLY A 232 -4.01 12.83 7.20
C GLY A 232 -3.08 14.03 7.24
N CYS A 233 -3.64 15.23 7.12
CA CYS A 233 -2.87 16.48 7.08
C CYS A 233 -3.68 17.61 7.73
N SER A 234 -3.00 18.55 8.40
CA SER A 234 -3.62 19.76 8.95
C SER A 234 -3.58 20.94 7.96
N TYR A 235 -2.83 20.83 6.87
CA TYR A 235 -2.55 21.93 5.95
C TYR A 235 -3.34 21.82 4.64
N ASN A 236 -3.76 22.96 4.11
CA ASN A 236 -4.49 23.08 2.85
C ASN A 236 -3.61 23.56 1.68
N CYS A 237 -2.48 22.89 1.47
CA CYS A 237 -1.59 23.20 0.34
C CYS A 237 -2.35 23.06 -0.99
N ARG A 238 -2.38 24.14 -1.78
CA ARG A 238 -3.24 24.28 -2.97
C ARG A 238 -3.02 23.21 -4.05
N THR A 239 -1.80 22.69 -4.17
CA THR A 239 -1.40 21.69 -5.18
C THR A 239 -1.37 20.26 -4.64
N CYS A 240 -1.62 20.05 -3.35
CA CYS A 240 -1.46 18.75 -2.71
C CYS A 240 -2.79 17.98 -2.68
N GLY A 241 -2.81 16.82 -3.34
CA GLY A 241 -3.92 15.85 -3.21
C GLY A 241 -4.08 15.32 -1.78
N GLY A 242 -3.00 15.30 -0.98
CA GLY A 242 -3.03 14.95 0.45
C GLY A 242 -3.26 16.14 1.40
N SER A 243 -3.89 17.22 0.95
CA SER A 243 -4.25 18.35 1.81
C SER A 243 -5.37 18.00 2.80
N ALA A 244 -5.56 18.81 3.84
CA ALA A 244 -6.66 18.64 4.79
C ALA A 244 -8.04 18.62 4.08
N TYR A 245 -8.22 19.47 3.07
CA TYR A 245 -9.39 19.50 2.19
C TYR A 245 -9.52 18.19 1.40
N GLY A 246 -8.42 17.71 0.80
CA GLY A 246 -8.38 16.44 0.08
C GLY A 246 -8.78 15.27 0.96
N PHE A 247 -8.14 15.11 2.11
CA PHE A 247 -8.46 14.06 3.07
C PHE A 247 -9.90 14.15 3.60
N ALA A 248 -10.40 15.35 3.92
CA ALA A 248 -11.78 15.53 4.37
C ALA A 248 -12.79 15.16 3.28
N ARG A 249 -12.52 15.52 2.01
CA ARG A 249 -13.43 15.30 0.89
C ARG A 249 -13.45 13.85 0.41
N TYR A 250 -12.29 13.22 0.30
CA TYR A 250 -12.14 11.91 -0.36
C TYR A 250 -11.90 10.75 0.59
N ALA A 251 -11.37 11.02 1.79
CA ALA A 251 -11.13 10.00 2.83
C ALA A 251 -11.98 10.22 4.09
N ASN A 252 -12.91 11.20 4.10
CA ASN A 252 -13.72 11.59 5.26
C ASN A 252 -12.87 11.84 6.53
N ARG A 253 -11.60 12.20 6.36
CA ARG A 253 -10.66 12.47 7.44
C ARG A 253 -10.57 13.98 7.69
N LYS A 254 -11.32 14.43 8.69
CA LYS A 254 -11.45 15.86 9.04
C LYS A 254 -10.26 16.41 9.84
N LYS A 255 -9.52 15.54 10.52
CA LYS A 255 -8.34 15.86 11.31
C LYS A 255 -7.31 14.73 11.17
N PRO A 256 -6.01 15.00 11.31
CA PRO A 256 -5.01 13.93 11.33
C PRO A 256 -5.29 12.94 12.46
N ALA A 257 -5.08 11.66 12.18
CA ALA A 257 -5.00 10.62 13.20
C ALA A 257 -3.54 10.47 13.61
N PHE A 258 -3.23 10.96 14.81
CA PHE A 258 -1.89 10.83 15.38
C PHE A 258 -1.68 9.45 15.98
N ARG A 259 -0.43 9.02 16.01
CA ARG A 259 0.06 7.86 16.77
C ARG A 259 0.50 8.33 18.16
N ALA A 260 0.18 7.62 19.23
CA ALA A 260 0.70 7.94 20.55
C ALA A 260 2.25 8.06 20.54
N PRO A 261 2.84 9.07 21.21
CA PRO A 261 4.29 9.31 21.15
C PRO A 261 5.09 8.12 21.69
N GLU A 262 4.58 7.41 22.70
CA GLU A 262 5.22 6.21 23.25
C GLU A 262 5.25 5.06 22.23
N LEU A 263 4.17 4.85 21.49
CA LEU A 263 4.11 3.83 20.43
C LEU A 263 4.99 4.20 19.23
N LEU A 264 5.14 5.49 18.94
CA LEU A 264 6.07 5.97 17.93
C LEU A 264 7.52 5.74 18.36
N ALA A 265 7.86 6.02 19.62
CA ALA A 265 9.17 5.71 20.20
C ALA A 265 9.44 4.20 20.16
N GLU A 266 8.46 3.36 20.50
CA GLU A 266 8.58 1.90 20.37
C GLU A 266 8.90 1.46 18.95
N ASP A 267 8.25 2.05 17.93
CA ASP A 267 8.56 1.75 16.53
C ASP A 267 10.01 2.12 16.18
N ILE A 268 10.49 3.29 16.65
CA ILE A 268 11.88 3.72 16.46
C ILE A 268 12.84 2.72 17.11
N PHE A 269 12.59 2.31 18.36
CA PHE A 269 13.43 1.34 19.06
C PHE A 269 13.43 -0.03 18.36
N ARG A 270 12.28 -0.51 17.89
CA ARG A 270 12.19 -1.78 17.14
C ARG A 270 13.00 -1.72 15.85
N VAL A 271 12.99 -0.61 15.15
CA VAL A 271 13.81 -0.42 13.95
C VAL A 271 15.29 -0.47 14.29
N CYS A 272 15.72 0.28 15.31
CA CYS A 272 17.11 0.30 15.76
C CYS A 272 17.60 -1.09 16.19
N ASP A 273 16.76 -1.85 16.90
CA ASP A 273 17.07 -3.20 17.38
C ASP A 273 17.32 -4.20 16.24
N HIS A 274 16.52 -4.13 15.16
CA HIS A 274 16.62 -5.13 14.08
C HIS A 274 17.54 -4.73 12.92
N LEU A 275 17.63 -3.44 12.58
CA LEU A 275 18.33 -2.97 11.39
C LEU A 275 19.53 -2.07 11.70
N ASN A 276 19.64 -1.55 12.93
CA ASN A 276 20.62 -0.54 13.33
C ASN A 276 20.79 0.57 12.28
N ALA A 277 19.66 1.11 11.81
CA ALA A 277 19.58 1.96 10.64
C ALA A 277 19.00 3.35 10.96
N PRO A 278 19.32 4.41 10.17
CA PRO A 278 18.72 5.72 10.34
C PRO A 278 17.19 5.67 10.22
N VAL A 279 16.51 6.33 11.16
CA VAL A 279 15.05 6.43 11.18
C VAL A 279 14.62 7.86 10.83
N MET A 280 13.90 8.01 9.73
CA MET A 280 13.26 9.25 9.34
C MET A 280 11.88 9.34 10.00
N ILE A 281 11.67 10.35 10.83
CA ILE A 281 10.33 10.67 11.34
C ILE A 281 9.61 11.49 10.27
N ILE A 282 8.53 10.94 9.71
CA ILE A 282 7.70 11.58 8.69
C ILE A 282 6.53 12.29 9.37
N GLY A 283 6.51 13.61 9.20
CA GLY A 283 5.58 14.53 9.85
C GLY A 283 6.30 15.41 10.87
N ASP A 284 5.65 16.49 11.27
CA ASP A 284 6.14 17.37 12.33
C ASP A 284 5.71 16.79 13.69
N ILE A 285 6.68 16.53 14.58
CA ILE A 285 6.44 15.98 15.91
C ILE A 285 5.68 16.96 16.82
N TYR A 286 5.70 18.25 16.52
CA TYR A 286 4.97 19.28 17.26
C TYR A 286 3.58 19.54 16.67
N GLN A 287 3.20 18.89 15.56
CA GLN A 287 1.90 19.10 14.93
C GLN A 287 0.71 18.70 15.82
N ALA A 288 0.92 17.78 16.76
CA ALA A 288 -0.07 17.38 17.76
C ALA A 288 -0.05 18.26 19.04
N GLY A 289 0.88 19.21 19.14
CA GLY A 289 1.12 20.06 20.30
C GLY A 289 2.47 19.79 20.98
N ASP A 290 2.93 20.74 21.81
CA ASP A 290 4.24 20.70 22.45
C ASP A 290 4.41 19.48 23.38
N ASP A 291 3.38 19.15 24.16
CA ASP A 291 3.35 17.95 25.04
C ASP A 291 3.66 16.65 24.27
N TYR A 292 3.15 16.53 23.05
CA TYR A 292 3.40 15.34 22.22
C TYR A 292 4.88 15.22 21.86
N GLY A 293 5.48 16.32 21.39
CA GLY A 293 6.87 16.36 20.98
C GLY A 293 7.80 16.12 22.17
N GLU A 294 7.53 16.74 23.31
CA GLU A 294 8.31 16.56 24.54
C GLU A 294 8.27 15.12 25.04
N ARG A 295 7.09 14.48 25.06
CA ARG A 295 6.94 13.07 25.44
C ARG A 295 7.61 12.08 24.49
N LEU A 296 7.68 12.41 23.20
CA LEU A 296 8.41 11.58 22.23
C LEU A 296 9.93 11.64 22.46
N LEU A 297 10.44 12.77 22.93
CA LEU A 297 11.87 13.03 23.11
C LEU A 297 12.40 12.65 24.51
N SER A 298 11.52 12.41 25.49
CA SER A 298 11.86 11.99 26.86
C SER A 298 12.18 10.51 26.97
#